data_AF-A0A967SG59-F1
#
_entry.id   AF-A0A967SG59-F1
#
_cell.length_a   1.000
_cell.length_b   1.000
_cell.length_c   1.000
_cell.angle_alpha   90.00
_cell.angle_beta   90.00
_cell.angle_gamma   90.00
#
_symmetry.space_group_name_H-M   'P 1'
#
loop_
_entity.id
_entity.type
_entity.pdbx_description
1 polymer ?
#
loop_
_entity_poly.entity_id
_entity_poly.type
_entity_poly.pdbx_seq_one_letter_code
_entity_poly.pdbx_strand_id
1 'polypeptide(L)' 'LRRRANALWRTGPVDTDLAETRNLCDVALLIVRSARSRTESRGLHYNVDHPDTDANQRADTVIRSVED' A
#
# COMPACT_ATOMS: atom_id res chain seq x y z
N LEU A 1 -9.30 -6.06 -7.12
CA LEU A 1 -8.58 -5.54 -8.30
C LEU A 1 -7.22 -6.21 -8.51
N ARG A 2 -6.25 -6.06 -7.60
CA ARG A 2 -4.90 -6.69 -7.69
C ARG A 2 -4.89 -8.18 -8.08
N ARG A 3 -5.72 -9.02 -7.44
CA ARG A 3 -5.85 -10.45 -7.80
C ARG A 3 -6.25 -10.67 -9.26
N ARG A 4 -7.18 -9.86 -9.78
CA ARG A 4 -7.64 -9.92 -11.17
C ARG A 4 -6.56 -9.47 -12.14
N ALA A 5 -5.87 -8.36 -11.84
CA ALA A 5 -4.74 -7.89 -12.64
C ALA A 5 -3.60 -8.93 -12.70
N ASN A 6 -3.30 -9.58 -11.57
CA ASN A 6 -2.32 -10.66 -11.52
C ASN A 6 -2.76 -11.91 -12.30
N ALA A 7 -4.05 -12.28 -12.24
CA ALA A 7 -4.58 -13.40 -13.00
C ALA A 7 -4.51 -13.15 -14.52
N LEU A 8 -4.89 -11.95 -14.97
CA LEU A 8 -4.81 -11.55 -16.38
C LEU A 8 -3.37 -11.57 -16.88
N TRP A 9 -2.42 -11.05 -16.10
CA TRP A 9 -1.01 -11.09 -16.49
C TRP A 9 -0.44 -12.51 -16.60
N ARG A 10 -0.95 -13.46 -15.81
CA ARG A 10 -0.48 -14.86 -15.85
C ARG A 10 -1.04 -15.64 -17.04
N THR A 11 -2.20 -15.24 -17.58
CA THR A 11 -2.99 -16.10 -18.49
C THR A 11 -3.45 -15.41 -19.77
N GLY A 12 -3.43 -14.08 -19.82
CA GLY A 12 -3.91 -13.27 -20.92
C GLY A 12 -2.80 -12.47 -21.61
N PRO A 13 -3.17 -11.68 -22.63
CA PRO A 13 -2.24 -10.80 -23.31
C PRO A 13 -1.64 -9.79 -22.33
N VAL A 14 -0.33 -9.59 -22.42
CA VAL A 14 0.38 -8.57 -21.63
C VAL A 14 0.56 -7.34 -22.51
N ASP A 15 0.06 -6.22 -22.02
CA ASP A 15 0.24 -4.89 -22.58
C ASP A 15 0.64 -3.88 -21.49
N THR A 16 0.93 -2.65 -21.92
CA THR A 16 1.36 -1.56 -21.04
C THR A 16 0.28 -1.21 -20.03
N ASP A 17 -0.99 -1.13 -20.45
CA ASP A 17 -2.10 -0.74 -19.58
C ASP A 17 -2.29 -1.74 -18.43
N LEU A 18 -2.14 -3.03 -18.71
CA LEU A 18 -2.19 -4.08 -17.69
C LEU A 18 -0.99 -4.00 -16.73
N ALA A 19 0.21 -3.70 -17.24
CA ALA A 19 1.40 -3.51 -16.41
C ALA A 19 1.23 -2.32 -15.45
N GLU A 20 0.77 -1.17 -15.97
CA GLU A 20 0.49 0.03 -15.18
C GLU A 20 -0.60 -0.22 -14.14
N THR A 21 -1.68 -0.91 -14.52
CA THR A 21 -2.76 -1.28 -13.60
C THR A 21 -2.25 -2.14 -12.45
N ARG A 22 -1.33 -3.08 -12.72
CA ARG A 22 -0.70 -3.90 -11.68
C ARG A 22 0.14 -3.05 -10.73
N ASN A 23 0.98 -2.17 -11.27
CA ASN A 23 1.82 -1.29 -10.46
C ASN A 23 0.98 -0.37 -9.56
N LEU A 24 -0.08 0.23 -10.09
CA LEU A 24 -1.03 1.05 -9.32
C LEU A 24 -1.71 0.24 -8.20
N CYS A 25 -2.10 -1.01 -8.47
CA CYS A 25 -2.67 -1.89 -7.44
C CYS A 25 -1.69 -2.19 -6.31
N ASP A 26 -0.41 -2.38 -6.62
CA ASP A 26 0.61 -2.68 -5.62
C ASP A 26 0.96 -1.42 -4.80
N VAL A 27 1.12 -0.25 -5.44
CA VAL A 27 1.31 1.04 -4.76
C VAL A 27 0.13 1.34 -3.82
N ALA A 28 -1.10 1.18 -4.29
CA ALA A 28 -2.29 1.40 -3.47
C ALA A 28 -2.31 0.49 -2.23
N LEU A 29 -1.90 -0.78 -2.39
CA LEU A 29 -1.79 -1.70 -1.25
C LEU A 29 -0.72 -1.25 -0.25
N LEU A 30 0.44 -0.79 -0.72
CA LEU A 30 1.51 -0.29 0.13
C LEU A 30 1.06 0.95 0.92
N ILE A 31 0.35 1.87 0.30
CA ILE A 31 -0.24 3.05 0.97
C ILE A 31 -1.19 2.62 2.08
N VAL A 32 -2.13 1.70 1.79
CA VAL A 32 -3.10 1.21 2.78
C VAL A 32 -2.40 0.46 3.92
N ARG A 33 -1.40 -0.37 3.62
CA ARG A 33 -0.61 -1.07 4.64
C ARG A 33 0.14 -0.09 5.54
N SER A 34 0.77 0.93 4.95
CA SER A 34 1.49 1.98 5.67
C SER A 34 0.56 2.75 6.61
N ALA A 35 -0.57 3.21 6.09
CA ALA A 35 -1.58 3.94 6.86
C ALA A 35 -2.12 3.10 8.03
N ARG A 36 -2.37 1.79 7.82
CA ARG A 36 -2.84 0.88 8.88
C ARG A 36 -1.81 0.58 9.94
N SER A 37 -0.51 0.56 9.61
CA SER A 37 0.54 0.37 10.61
C SER A 37 0.81 1.61 11.46
N ARG A 38 0.36 2.79 11.02
CA ARG A 38 0.56 4.06 11.72
C ARG A 38 -0.65 4.43 12.58
N THR A 39 -0.56 4.12 13.87
CA THR A 39 -1.58 4.46 14.88
C THR A 39 -1.30 5.80 15.53
N GLU A 40 -1.11 6.83 14.71
CA GLU A 40 -0.96 8.23 15.11
C GLU A 40 -1.51 9.14 13.99
N SER A 41 -1.63 10.43 14.27
CA SER A 41 -1.87 11.46 13.25
C SER A 41 -0.67 12.40 13.16
N ARG A 42 -0.06 12.52 11.97
CA ARG A 42 1.13 13.33 11.74
C ARG A 42 1.17 13.83 10.30
N GLY A 43 1.25 15.16 10.13
CA GLY A 43 1.28 15.77 8.80
C GLY A 43 -0.01 15.49 8.02
N LEU A 44 0.12 14.92 6.82
CA LEU A 44 -1.03 14.59 5.96
C LEU A 44 -1.69 13.24 6.30
N HIS A 45 -1.08 12.41 7.16
CA HIS A 45 -1.70 11.18 7.65
C HIS A 45 -2.53 11.50 8.89
N TYR A 46 -3.85 11.43 8.78
CA TYR A 46 -4.79 11.62 9.88
C TYR A 46 -5.56 10.32 10.13
N ASN A 47 -5.56 9.89 11.40
CA ASN A 47 -6.26 8.71 11.87
C ASN A 47 -7.26 9.14 12.95
N VAL A 48 -8.55 8.98 12.68
CA VAL A 48 -9.63 9.42 13.59
C VAL A 48 -9.60 8.71 14.94
N ASP A 49 -9.13 7.46 14.97
CA ASP A 49 -9.01 6.67 16.20
C ASP A 49 -7.75 7.04 17.00
N HIS A 50 -6.79 7.72 16.36
CA HIS A 50 -5.51 8.14 16.95
C HIS A 50 -5.17 9.58 16.52
N PRO A 51 -5.87 10.60 17.05
CA PRO A 51 -5.77 11.99 16.58
C PRO A 51 -4.45 12.69 16.96
N ASP A 52 -3.71 12.13 17.94
CA ASP A 52 -2.46 12.68 18.43
C ASP A 52 -1.24 12.04 17.77
N THR A 53 -0.09 12.71 17.86
CA THR A 53 1.21 12.17 17.45
C THR A 53 1.76 11.19 18.48
N ASP A 54 2.45 10.13 18.03
CA ASP A 54 3.11 9.14 18.89
C ASP A 54 4.64 9.24 18.75
N ALA A 55 5.35 9.47 19.85
CA ALA A 55 6.80 9.56 19.88
C ALA A 55 7.49 8.24 19.47
N ASN A 56 6.85 7.09 19.69
CA ASN A 56 7.37 5.77 19.33
C ASN A 56 7.33 5.52 17.80
N GLN A 57 6.54 6.31 17.06
CA GLN A 57 6.35 6.17 15.61
C GLN A 57 7.04 7.30 14.81
N ARG A 58 7.99 8.00 15.45
CA ARG A 58 8.81 9.06 14.84
C ARG A 58 9.95 8.51 13.97
N ALA A 59 9.60 7.61 13.06
CA ALA A 59 10.47 7.00 12.08
C ALA A 59 9.66 6.66 10.81
N ASP A 60 10.37 6.45 9.70
CA ASP A 60 9.73 6.07 8.43
C ASP A 60 9.09 4.69 8.53
N THR A 61 7.96 4.52 7.84
CA THR A 61 7.30 3.22 7.73
C THR A 61 7.97 2.37 6.68
N VAL A 62 8.61 1.28 7.10
CA VAL A 62 9.28 0.34 6.21
C VAL A 62 8.40 -0.91 6.03
N ILE A 63 7.83 -1.07 4.83
CA ILE A 63 7.07 -2.27 4.46
C ILE A 63 8.00 -3.21 3.71
N ARG A 64 8.25 -4.39 4.29
CA ARG A 64 9.03 -5.45 3.63
C ARG A 64 8.11 -6.32 2.77
N SER A 65 8.65 -6.87 1.69
CA SER A 65 7.97 -7.95 0.98
C SER A 65 7.79 -9.12 1.95
N VAL A 66 6.56 -9.62 2.04
CA VAL A 66 6.36 -10.98 2.54
C VAL A 66 6.86 -11.86 1.41
N GLU A 67 7.90 -12.65 1.66
CA GLU A 67 8.24 -13.76 0.77
C GLU A 67 7.00 -14.67 0.73
N ASP A 68 6.36 -14.75 -0.44
CA ASP A 68 5.28 -15.71 -0.73
C ASP A 68 5.90 -17.11 -0.99
#